data_AF-A0AAD5A7B7-F1
#
_entry.id   AF-A0AAD5A7B7-F1
#
_cell.length_a   1.000
_cell.length_b   1.000
_cell.length_c   1.000
_cell.angle_alpha   90.00
_cell.angle_beta   90.00
_cell.angle_gamma   90.00
#
_symmetry.space_group_name_H-M   'P 1'
#
loop_
_entity.id
_entity.type
_entity.pdbx_description
1 polymer ?
#
loop_
_entity_poly.entity_id
_entity_poly.type
_entity_poly.pdbx_seq_one_letter_code
_entity_poly.pdbx_strand_id
1 'polypeptide(L)'
;MPLLITDHTWTQSESAVFLRVPLKAVKPAKVDVLCAEEYLKVSFPPFLFEVFFFELIEVEKSVAKIGNGVALFTLPKKNPGHWEQLGVNINKDKQREIRERAIIRSHMKAKEKEEAKAQRIHQERKYTLETMMKMEEEERMRIQTMKDEECARAVKELESWKEKKKEVEKEEEAQRRLQDTDMQETKQIYQQRKPETVITPVQPQQHLSRAQGEKISSGKKSSSRADLPAPRSAGCIKVSFTPRVFPTPTRESRMPEEEEWLRKQAEARRAKNADLAELDDLTEEERNPDWLKNKGDQFFMLGNYQGALNAYDLAIKLNRQIPALFSNRAACHLKLRNLHKAIEDSSQALELLTPAVSGNAKARLKVHVRRGTAFCQLELYVEGLQDYQAALRIDPQNQALQADAQKIREIIQGTEANS
;
A
#
# COMPACT_ATOMS: atom_id res chain seq x y z
N MET A 1 -35.36 32.61 -25.09
CA MET A 1 -35.72 33.19 -23.78
C MET A 1 -36.71 32.27 -23.10
N PRO A 2 -36.68 32.11 -21.77
CA PRO A 2 -37.69 31.32 -21.07
C PRO A 2 -39.06 32.01 -21.11
N LEU A 3 -40.13 31.22 -21.11
CA LEU A 3 -41.51 31.70 -21.12
C LEU A 3 -41.99 31.91 -19.67
N LEU A 4 -42.40 33.13 -19.34
CA LEU A 4 -42.90 33.47 -18.00
C LEU A 4 -44.29 32.86 -17.75
N ILE A 5 -44.49 32.32 -16.55
CA ILE A 5 -45.74 31.71 -16.10
C ILE A 5 -46.60 32.76 -15.39
N THR A 6 -47.76 33.07 -15.96
CA THR A 6 -48.72 34.04 -15.41
C THR A 6 -49.94 33.37 -14.78
N ASP A 7 -50.19 32.10 -15.07
CA ASP A 7 -51.32 31.28 -14.62
C ASP A 7 -51.15 30.70 -13.20
N HIS A 8 -50.44 31.42 -12.32
CA HIS A 8 -50.24 31.03 -10.92
C HIS A 8 -51.38 31.53 -10.03
N THR A 9 -51.70 30.79 -8.96
CA THR A 9 -52.70 31.19 -7.96
C THR A 9 -52.09 31.11 -6.57
N TRP A 10 -52.33 32.10 -5.72
CA TRP A 10 -51.85 32.11 -4.35
C TRP A 10 -52.97 32.42 -3.36
N THR A 11 -52.85 31.90 -2.15
CA THR A 11 -53.68 32.22 -0.98
C THR A 11 -52.78 32.39 0.24
N GLN A 12 -53.31 32.90 1.34
CA GLN A 12 -52.54 33.14 2.56
C GLN A 12 -53.38 32.94 3.81
N SER A 13 -52.72 32.56 4.90
CA SER A 13 -53.16 32.79 6.27
C SER A 13 -52.34 33.95 6.87
N GLU A 14 -52.63 34.33 8.11
CA GLU A 14 -51.80 35.27 8.88
C GLU A 14 -50.34 34.79 9.01
N SER A 15 -50.12 33.46 9.07
CA SER A 15 -48.83 32.82 9.35
C SER A 15 -48.10 32.22 8.14
N ALA A 16 -48.78 32.01 7.01
CA ALA A 16 -48.20 31.32 5.85
C ALA A 16 -48.79 31.79 4.52
N VAL A 17 -48.04 31.57 3.44
CA VAL A 17 -48.46 31.73 2.05
C VAL A 17 -48.52 30.36 1.38
N PHE A 18 -49.60 30.11 0.65
CA PHE A 18 -49.80 28.92 -0.16
C PHE A 18 -49.78 29.32 -1.62
N LEU A 19 -48.79 28.84 -2.37
CA LEU A 19 -48.61 29.19 -3.77
C LEU A 19 -48.74 27.95 -4.65
N ARG A 20 -49.53 28.06 -5.71
CA ARG A 20 -49.77 27.02 -6.71
C ARG A 20 -49.26 27.48 -8.07
N VAL A 21 -48.25 26.78 -8.59
CA VAL A 21 -47.65 27.04 -9.91
C VAL A 21 -47.96 25.85 -10.83
N PRO A 22 -48.65 26.05 -11.98
CA PRO A 22 -48.90 24.97 -12.93
C PRO A 22 -47.63 24.61 -13.71
N LEU A 23 -47.34 23.30 -13.81
CA LEU A 23 -46.12 22.76 -14.41
C LEU A 23 -46.33 22.14 -15.81
N LYS A 24 -47.52 22.34 -16.41
CA LYS A 24 -47.86 21.90 -17.78
C LYS A 24 -47.42 20.45 -18.10
N ALA A 25 -47.71 19.54 -17.15
CA ALA A 25 -47.40 18.11 -17.21
C ALA A 25 -45.90 17.71 -17.28
N VAL A 26 -44.97 18.57 -16.88
CA VAL A 26 -43.54 18.22 -16.78
C VAL A 26 -43.25 17.27 -15.60
N LYS A 27 -42.34 16.31 -15.82
CA LYS A 27 -41.89 15.35 -14.79
C LYS A 27 -41.16 16.08 -13.65
N PRO A 28 -41.37 15.73 -12.36
CA PRO A 28 -40.73 16.42 -11.22
C PRO A 28 -39.20 16.53 -11.31
N ALA A 29 -38.53 15.51 -11.85
CA ALA A 29 -37.07 15.49 -12.03
C ALA A 29 -36.52 16.50 -13.06
N LYS A 30 -37.37 17.27 -13.76
CA LYS A 30 -37.00 18.37 -14.67
C LYS A 30 -37.42 19.76 -14.15
N VAL A 31 -37.77 19.85 -12.86
CA VAL A 31 -38.24 21.09 -12.22
C VAL A 31 -37.21 21.54 -11.20
N ASP A 32 -36.45 22.57 -11.53
CA ASP A 32 -35.50 23.19 -10.62
C ASP A 32 -36.21 24.23 -9.75
N VAL A 33 -36.11 24.09 -8.44
CA VAL A 33 -36.66 25.04 -7.45
C VAL A 33 -35.52 25.66 -6.66
N LEU A 34 -35.45 26.99 -6.65
CA LEU A 34 -34.58 27.77 -5.77
C LEU A 34 -35.46 28.65 -4.89
N CYS A 35 -35.43 28.40 -3.58
CA CYS A 35 -36.19 29.13 -2.56
C CYS A 35 -35.24 29.84 -1.60
N ALA A 36 -35.44 31.13 -1.40
CA ALA A 36 -34.71 32.01 -0.49
C ALA A 36 -35.70 32.95 0.23
N GLU A 37 -35.24 33.66 1.27
CA GLU A 37 -36.11 34.47 2.15
C GLU A 37 -36.90 35.55 1.39
N GLU A 38 -36.31 36.13 0.33
CA GLU A 38 -36.86 37.24 -0.47
C GLU A 38 -37.30 36.80 -1.88
N TYR A 39 -37.07 35.53 -2.26
CA TYR A 39 -37.05 35.11 -3.66
C TYR A 39 -37.40 33.64 -3.88
N LEU A 40 -38.28 33.38 -4.84
CA LEU A 40 -38.61 32.04 -5.32
C LEU A 40 -38.50 31.97 -6.84
N LYS A 41 -37.76 30.96 -7.30
CA LYS A 41 -37.63 30.59 -8.71
C LYS A 41 -38.07 29.14 -8.90
N VAL A 42 -38.90 28.90 -9.91
CA VAL A 42 -39.28 27.57 -10.39
C VAL A 42 -39.01 27.52 -11.89
N SER A 43 -38.07 26.68 -12.32
CA SER A 43 -37.56 26.62 -13.68
C SER A 43 -37.79 25.23 -14.26
N PHE A 44 -38.47 25.13 -15.40
CA PHE A 44 -38.67 23.87 -16.11
C PHE A 44 -38.78 24.14 -17.61
N PRO A 45 -37.82 23.72 -18.46
CA PRO A 45 -37.75 24.16 -19.84
C PRO A 45 -39.04 23.90 -20.65
N PRO A 46 -39.57 24.88 -21.42
CA PRO A 46 -39.04 26.23 -21.67
C PRO A 46 -39.51 27.32 -20.68
N PHE A 47 -40.23 26.98 -19.61
CA PHE A 47 -40.90 27.93 -18.73
C PHE A 47 -40.06 28.34 -17.51
N LEU A 48 -40.36 29.54 -17.00
CA LEU A 48 -39.81 30.10 -15.78
C LEU A 48 -40.92 30.80 -14.99
N PHE A 49 -40.97 30.53 -13.68
CA PHE A 49 -41.73 31.31 -12.71
C PHE A 49 -40.76 31.93 -11.73
N GLU A 50 -40.97 33.21 -11.41
CA GLU A 50 -40.10 34.01 -10.57
C GLU A 50 -40.93 35.00 -9.75
N VAL A 51 -40.70 35.04 -8.44
CA VAL A 51 -41.35 35.98 -7.51
C VAL A 51 -40.30 36.52 -6.53
N PHE A 52 -40.36 37.83 -6.30
CA PHE A 52 -39.66 38.55 -5.23
C PHE A 52 -40.68 38.86 -4.15
N PHE A 53 -40.60 38.22 -2.98
CA PHE A 53 -41.68 38.25 -1.98
C PHE A 53 -41.90 39.65 -1.39
N PHE A 54 -43.13 39.90 -0.93
CA PHE A 54 -43.49 41.14 -0.23
C PHE A 54 -42.79 41.25 1.13
N GLU A 55 -42.71 40.14 1.87
CA GLU A 55 -41.97 40.03 3.13
C GLU A 55 -41.15 38.73 3.20
N LEU A 56 -40.26 38.66 4.18
CA LEU A 56 -39.36 37.53 4.41
C LEU A 56 -40.13 36.24 4.74
N ILE A 57 -39.77 35.14 4.09
CA ILE A 57 -40.25 33.78 4.41
C ILE A 57 -39.22 32.97 5.20
N GLU A 58 -39.71 32.02 6.01
CA GLU A 58 -38.87 31.08 6.73
C GLU A 58 -38.55 29.85 5.86
N VAL A 59 -37.40 29.92 5.17
CA VAL A 59 -36.98 28.92 4.17
C VAL A 59 -36.83 27.52 4.75
N GLU A 60 -36.45 27.38 6.02
CA GLU A 60 -36.17 26.06 6.63
C GLU A 60 -37.44 25.26 6.96
N LYS A 61 -38.56 25.95 7.21
CA LYS A 61 -39.88 25.33 7.42
C LYS A 61 -40.73 25.32 6.14
N SER A 62 -40.21 25.84 5.03
CA SER A 62 -40.90 25.89 3.75
C SER A 62 -40.94 24.51 3.08
N VAL A 63 -42.11 24.11 2.57
CA VAL A 63 -42.33 22.79 1.96
C VAL A 63 -42.81 22.94 0.53
N ALA A 64 -42.15 22.26 -0.41
CA ALA A 64 -42.56 22.16 -1.81
C ALA A 64 -43.08 20.73 -2.11
N LYS A 65 -44.30 20.63 -2.62
CA LYS A 65 -44.92 19.38 -3.09
C LYS A 65 -45.12 19.48 -4.61
N ILE A 66 -44.36 18.70 -5.37
CA ILE A 66 -44.39 18.69 -6.84
C ILE A 66 -45.07 17.39 -7.30
N GLY A 67 -46.22 17.50 -7.95
CA GLY A 67 -47.00 16.33 -8.38
C GLY A 67 -48.22 16.71 -9.24
N ASN A 68 -48.77 15.75 -9.99
CA ASN A 68 -49.99 15.93 -10.79
C ASN A 68 -49.95 17.16 -11.73
N GLY A 69 -48.77 17.50 -12.26
CA GLY A 69 -48.58 18.65 -13.14
C GLY A 69 -48.63 20.03 -12.44
N VAL A 70 -48.47 20.08 -11.12
CA VAL A 70 -48.55 21.30 -10.30
C VAL A 70 -47.44 21.29 -9.22
N ALA A 71 -46.85 22.46 -8.94
CA ALA A 71 -46.06 22.68 -7.73
C ALA A 71 -46.91 23.44 -6.70
N LEU A 72 -47.01 22.87 -5.50
CA LEU A 72 -47.66 23.48 -4.33
C LEU A 72 -46.58 23.83 -3.31
N PHE A 73 -46.50 25.10 -2.94
CA PHE A 73 -45.57 25.61 -1.94
C PHE A 73 -46.34 26.04 -0.69
N THR A 74 -45.89 25.56 0.47
CA THR A 74 -46.29 26.07 1.78
C THR A 74 -45.11 26.86 2.34
N LEU A 75 -45.26 28.18 2.42
CA LEU A 75 -44.20 29.13 2.76
C LEU A 75 -44.59 29.87 4.06
N PRO A 76 -44.10 29.45 5.24
CA PRO A 76 -44.34 30.18 6.48
C PRO A 76 -43.70 31.57 6.43
N LYS A 77 -44.43 32.58 6.90
CA LYS A 77 -43.98 33.98 6.97
C LYS A 77 -43.08 34.17 8.18
N LYS A 78 -42.04 34.99 8.04
CA LYS A 78 -41.14 35.33 9.16
C LYS A 78 -41.81 36.26 10.17
N ASN A 79 -42.63 37.20 9.68
CA ASN A 79 -43.54 38.01 10.50
C ASN A 79 -45.00 37.61 10.17
N PRO A 80 -45.87 37.40 11.18
CA PRO A 80 -47.29 37.17 10.93
C PRO A 80 -47.98 38.47 10.50
N GLY A 81 -48.76 38.42 9.44
CA GLY A 81 -49.44 39.58 8.85
C GLY A 81 -50.01 39.29 7.47
N HIS A 82 -51.03 40.04 7.06
CA HIS A 82 -51.62 39.91 5.72
C HIS A 82 -50.78 40.65 4.68
N TRP A 83 -50.43 39.97 3.59
CA TRP A 83 -49.73 40.56 2.45
C TRP A 83 -50.76 41.11 1.45
N GLU A 84 -50.59 42.36 1.03
CA GLU A 84 -51.44 42.97 -0.01
C GLU A 84 -51.16 42.38 -1.40
N GLN A 85 -49.91 41.97 -1.64
CA GLN A 85 -49.44 41.41 -2.90
C GLN A 85 -48.50 40.23 -2.62
N LEU A 86 -48.42 39.25 -3.53
CA LEU A 86 -47.49 38.12 -3.39
C LEU A 86 -46.02 38.57 -3.50
N GLY A 87 -45.75 39.61 -4.29
CA GLY A 87 -44.41 40.10 -4.52
C GLY A 87 -44.35 41.56 -4.94
N VAL A 88 -43.18 42.17 -4.75
CA VAL A 88 -42.96 43.61 -4.96
C VAL A 88 -42.51 43.88 -6.39
N ASN A 89 -43.00 44.95 -7.01
CA ASN A 89 -42.47 45.46 -8.27
C ASN A 89 -41.22 46.32 -8.00
N ILE A 90 -40.03 45.71 -8.11
CA ILE A 90 -38.73 46.35 -7.80
C ILE A 90 -37.94 46.65 -9.08
N ASN A 91 -37.13 47.72 -9.07
CA ASN A 91 -36.15 48.04 -10.13
C ASN A 91 -35.28 46.83 -10.53
N LYS A 92 -34.94 46.75 -11.82
CA LYS A 92 -34.19 45.63 -12.43
C LYS A 92 -32.84 45.33 -11.77
N ASP A 93 -32.17 46.34 -11.23
CA ASP A 93 -30.87 46.16 -10.59
C ASP A 93 -31.01 45.51 -9.20
N LYS A 94 -31.96 45.97 -8.38
CA LYS A 94 -32.32 45.29 -7.12
C LYS A 94 -32.81 43.86 -7.33
N GLN A 95 -33.59 43.60 -8.40
CA GLN A 95 -33.95 42.22 -8.77
C GLN A 95 -32.71 41.37 -9.07
N ARG A 96 -31.67 41.93 -9.69
CA ARG A 96 -30.40 41.23 -9.95
C ARG A 96 -29.64 40.92 -8.67
N GLU A 97 -29.49 41.92 -7.79
CA GLU A 97 -28.84 41.76 -6.47
C GLU A 97 -29.51 40.65 -5.63
N ILE A 98 -30.84 40.60 -5.60
CA ILE A 98 -31.59 39.58 -4.85
C ILE A 98 -31.37 38.18 -5.47
N ARG A 99 -31.39 38.05 -6.81
CA ARG A 99 -31.06 36.79 -7.50
C ARG A 99 -29.65 36.31 -7.16
N GLU A 100 -28.66 37.18 -7.28
CA GLU A 100 -27.25 36.86 -7.00
C GLU A 100 -27.05 36.45 -5.54
N ARG A 101 -27.61 37.21 -4.59
CA ARG A 101 -27.59 36.88 -3.15
C ARG A 101 -28.24 35.52 -2.85
N ALA A 102 -29.38 35.21 -3.48
CA ALA A 102 -30.06 33.93 -3.31
C ALA A 102 -29.24 32.75 -3.84
N ILE A 103 -28.61 32.91 -5.02
CA ILE A 103 -27.73 31.92 -5.64
C ILE A 103 -26.49 31.69 -4.77
N ILE A 104 -25.80 32.75 -4.36
CA ILE A 104 -24.60 32.68 -3.51
C ILE A 104 -24.92 31.96 -2.19
N ARG A 105 -26.00 32.35 -1.50
CA ARG A 105 -26.42 31.72 -0.24
C ARG A 105 -26.76 30.24 -0.40
N SER A 106 -27.38 29.85 -1.52
CA SER A 106 -27.66 28.44 -1.84
C SER A 106 -26.36 27.65 -2.07
N HIS A 107 -25.38 28.21 -2.77
CA HIS A 107 -24.07 27.56 -2.97
C HIS A 107 -23.28 27.44 -1.66
N MET A 108 -23.26 28.48 -0.83
CA MET A 108 -22.61 28.44 0.50
C MET A 108 -23.22 27.34 1.38
N LYS A 109 -24.55 27.29 1.51
CA LYS A 109 -25.24 26.25 2.30
C LYS A 109 -25.10 24.84 1.73
N ALA A 110 -24.84 24.69 0.42
CA ALA A 110 -24.50 23.40 -0.18
C ALA A 110 -23.07 22.99 0.16
N LYS A 111 -22.10 23.92 0.06
CA LYS A 111 -20.69 23.70 0.41
C LYS A 111 -20.52 23.34 1.90
N GLU A 112 -21.15 24.09 2.80
CA GLU A 112 -21.14 23.80 4.24
C GLU A 112 -21.64 22.38 4.57
N LYS A 113 -22.68 21.90 3.87
CA LYS A 113 -23.20 20.53 4.05
C LYS A 113 -22.23 19.46 3.54
N GLU A 114 -21.52 19.74 2.45
CA GLU A 114 -20.50 18.84 1.90
C GLU A 114 -19.28 18.77 2.83
N GLU A 115 -18.81 19.92 3.33
CA GLU A 115 -17.74 20.01 4.31
C GLU A 115 -18.10 19.32 5.63
N ALA A 116 -19.30 19.55 6.18
CA ALA A 116 -19.77 18.87 7.38
C ALA A 116 -19.87 17.35 7.20
N LYS A 117 -20.29 16.87 6.01
CA LYS A 117 -20.30 15.44 5.68
C LYS A 117 -18.88 14.88 5.57
N ALA A 118 -17.95 15.61 4.95
CA ALA A 118 -16.55 15.21 4.84
C ALA A 118 -15.86 15.15 6.22
N GLN A 119 -16.10 16.15 7.08
CA GLN A 119 -15.64 16.18 8.47
C GLN A 119 -16.17 14.99 9.27
N ARG A 120 -17.47 14.68 9.16
CA ARG A 120 -18.08 13.51 9.81
C ARG A 120 -17.43 12.20 9.34
N ILE A 121 -17.27 12.00 8.03
CA ILE A 121 -16.60 10.81 7.47
C ILE A 121 -15.14 10.73 7.96
N HIS A 122 -14.45 11.86 8.07
CA HIS A 122 -13.08 11.90 8.60
C HIS A 122 -13.01 11.53 10.09
N GLN A 123 -13.93 12.03 10.92
CA GLN A 123 -14.05 11.69 12.33
C GLN A 123 -14.39 10.20 12.53
N GLU A 124 -15.36 9.67 11.79
CA GLU A 124 -15.71 8.25 11.81
C GLU A 124 -14.50 7.38 11.42
N ARG A 125 -13.76 7.73 10.35
CA ARG A 125 -12.52 7.04 9.96
C ARG A 125 -11.44 7.10 11.04
N LYS A 126 -11.19 8.27 11.63
CA LYS A 126 -10.21 8.45 12.70
C LYS A 126 -10.55 7.57 13.91
N TYR A 127 -11.80 7.58 14.34
CA TYR A 127 -12.29 6.72 15.42
C TYR A 127 -12.11 5.23 15.11
N THR A 128 -12.42 4.77 13.89
CA THR A 128 -12.20 3.36 13.50
C THR A 128 -10.73 2.96 13.46
N LEU A 129 -9.82 3.90 13.14
CA LEU A 129 -8.39 3.64 13.18
C LEU A 129 -7.87 3.56 14.62
N GLU A 130 -8.27 4.50 15.48
CA GLU A 130 -7.86 4.52 16.89
C GLU A 130 -8.36 3.28 17.66
N THR A 131 -9.57 2.78 17.36
CA THR A 131 -10.07 1.53 17.95
C THR A 131 -9.32 0.30 17.43
N MET A 132 -9.02 0.23 16.13
CA MET A 132 -8.20 -0.84 15.57
C MET A 132 -6.77 -0.86 16.16
N MET A 133 -6.13 0.29 16.31
CA MET A 133 -4.80 0.40 16.92
C MET A 133 -4.78 -0.08 18.37
N LYS A 134 -5.81 0.24 19.17
CA LYS A 134 -5.94 -0.25 20.55
C LYS A 134 -6.08 -1.77 20.62
N MET A 135 -6.91 -2.36 19.75
CA MET A 135 -7.04 -3.82 19.68
C MET A 135 -5.71 -4.50 19.31
N GLU A 136 -4.97 -3.94 18.34
CA GLU A 136 -3.66 -4.48 17.95
C GLU A 136 -2.59 -4.31 19.05
N GLU A 137 -2.62 -3.19 19.78
CA GLU A 137 -1.73 -2.95 20.92
C GLU A 137 -2.02 -3.91 22.09
N GLU A 138 -3.28 -4.17 22.40
CA GLU A 138 -3.68 -5.20 23.37
C GLU A 138 -3.21 -6.61 22.94
N GLU A 139 -3.38 -6.98 21.68
CA GLU A 139 -2.89 -8.27 21.16
C GLU A 139 -1.37 -8.38 21.23
N ARG A 140 -0.64 -7.32 20.85
CA ARG A 140 0.83 -7.27 20.96
C ARG A 140 1.29 -7.42 22.40
N MET A 141 0.64 -6.76 23.35
CA MET A 141 0.94 -6.90 24.78
C MET A 141 0.67 -8.31 25.29
N ARG A 142 -0.46 -8.94 24.92
CA ARG A 142 -0.75 -10.35 25.28
C ARG A 142 0.28 -11.32 24.70
N ILE A 143 0.72 -11.11 23.46
CA ILE A 143 1.77 -11.92 22.82
C ILE A 143 3.10 -11.72 23.55
N GLN A 144 3.41 -10.50 23.99
CA GLN A 144 4.64 -10.20 24.71
C GLN A 144 4.65 -10.85 26.10
N THR A 145 3.56 -10.77 26.88
CA THR A 145 3.48 -11.45 28.19
C THR A 145 3.60 -12.96 28.04
N MET A 146 2.95 -13.58 27.05
CA MET A 146 3.11 -15.02 26.78
C MET A 146 4.56 -15.39 26.46
N LYS A 147 5.28 -14.58 25.66
CA LYS A 147 6.70 -14.80 25.37
C LYS A 147 7.56 -14.68 26.63
N ASP A 148 7.33 -13.66 27.45
CA ASP A 148 8.12 -13.42 28.66
C ASP A 148 7.87 -14.53 29.71
N GLU A 149 6.65 -15.06 29.79
CA GLU A 149 6.29 -16.23 30.59
C GLU A 149 6.95 -17.53 30.12
N GLU A 150 6.95 -17.80 28.80
CA GLU A 150 7.66 -18.96 28.22
C GLU A 150 9.17 -18.85 28.42
N CYS A 151 9.76 -17.67 28.20
CA CYS A 151 11.17 -17.39 28.47
C CYS A 151 11.50 -17.61 29.95
N ALA A 152 10.68 -17.12 30.87
CA ALA A 152 10.86 -17.32 32.31
C ALA A 152 10.76 -18.80 32.72
N ARG A 153 9.86 -19.57 32.08
CA ARG A 153 9.77 -21.03 32.27
C ARG A 153 11.03 -21.74 31.76
N ALA A 154 11.48 -21.45 30.54
CA ALA A 154 12.68 -22.04 29.97
C ALA A 154 13.96 -21.71 30.78
N VAL A 155 14.06 -20.50 31.36
CA VAL A 155 15.16 -20.12 32.26
C VAL A 155 15.14 -20.96 33.54
N LYS A 156 13.98 -21.11 34.19
CA LYS A 156 13.83 -21.95 35.40
C LYS A 156 14.14 -23.43 35.12
N GLU A 157 13.70 -23.95 33.99
CA GLU A 157 14.04 -25.32 33.57
C GLU A 157 15.55 -25.48 33.39
N LEU A 158 16.21 -24.54 32.71
CA LEU A 158 17.66 -24.53 32.51
C LEU A 158 18.44 -24.41 33.83
N GLU A 159 17.95 -23.64 34.79
CA GLU A 159 18.51 -23.55 36.14
C GLU A 159 18.38 -24.88 36.89
N SER A 160 17.19 -25.47 36.92
CA SER A 160 16.96 -26.78 37.55
C SER A 160 17.78 -27.91 36.91
N TRP A 161 18.04 -27.84 35.60
CA TRP A 161 18.91 -28.78 34.90
C TRP A 161 20.39 -28.58 35.27
N LYS A 162 20.85 -27.32 35.42
CA LYS A 162 22.20 -27.01 35.90
C LYS A 162 22.41 -27.47 37.35
N GLU A 163 21.40 -27.36 38.20
CA GLU A 163 21.45 -27.85 39.58
C GLU A 163 21.54 -29.37 39.63
N LYS A 164 20.63 -30.09 38.97
CA LYS A 164 20.68 -31.56 38.83
C LYS A 164 22.02 -32.04 38.28
N LYS A 165 22.59 -31.34 37.28
CA LYS A 165 23.92 -31.67 36.72
C LYS A 165 25.03 -31.51 37.76
N LYS A 166 25.00 -30.46 38.60
CA LYS A 166 25.95 -30.28 39.71
C LYS A 166 25.75 -31.32 40.82
N GLU A 167 24.53 -31.76 41.08
CA GLU A 167 24.25 -32.83 42.04
C GLU A 167 24.81 -34.16 41.54
N VAL A 168 24.54 -34.54 40.28
CA VAL A 168 25.13 -35.74 39.65
C VAL A 168 26.67 -35.67 39.63
N GLU A 169 27.27 -34.52 39.28
CA GLU A 169 28.73 -34.35 39.33
C GLU A 169 29.29 -34.51 40.75
N LYS A 170 28.59 -34.02 41.79
CA LYS A 170 28.99 -34.23 43.19
C LYS A 170 28.80 -35.67 43.65
N GLU A 171 27.72 -36.35 43.24
CA GLU A 171 27.48 -37.76 43.55
C GLU A 171 28.53 -38.66 42.89
N GLU A 172 28.84 -38.42 41.62
CA GLU A 172 29.95 -39.09 40.93
C GLU A 172 31.30 -38.84 41.64
N GLU A 173 31.57 -37.60 42.05
CA GLU A 173 32.82 -37.28 42.75
C GLU A 173 32.88 -37.94 44.14
N ALA A 174 31.78 -37.97 44.88
CA ALA A 174 31.68 -38.67 46.16
C ALA A 174 31.86 -40.18 46.02
N GLN A 175 31.25 -40.79 44.98
CA GLN A 175 31.44 -42.21 44.66
C GLN A 175 32.90 -42.52 44.27
N ARG A 176 33.56 -41.65 43.50
CA ARG A 176 35.00 -41.79 43.18
C ARG A 176 35.85 -41.70 44.45
N ARG A 177 35.60 -40.73 45.32
CA ARG A 177 36.31 -40.58 46.61
C ARG A 177 36.15 -41.81 47.51
N LEU A 178 34.95 -42.38 47.59
CA LEU A 178 34.67 -43.64 48.32
C LEU A 178 35.43 -44.83 47.71
N GLN A 179 35.45 -44.97 46.38
CA GLN A 179 36.24 -46.01 45.70
C GLN A 179 37.74 -45.83 45.93
N ASP A 180 38.24 -44.59 45.97
CA ASP A 180 39.64 -44.28 46.26
C ASP A 180 40.01 -44.57 47.73
N THR A 181 39.11 -44.37 48.69
CA THR A 181 39.34 -44.77 50.09
C THR A 181 39.32 -46.29 50.27
N ASP A 182 38.37 -47.01 49.68
CA ASP A 182 38.35 -48.48 49.68
C ASP A 182 39.64 -49.06 49.05
N MET A 183 40.13 -48.43 47.98
CA MET A 183 41.40 -48.73 47.32
C MET A 183 42.64 -48.41 48.17
N GLN A 184 42.55 -47.52 49.16
CA GLN A 184 43.63 -47.19 50.07
C GLN A 184 43.63 -48.13 51.29
N GLU A 185 42.47 -48.42 51.88
CA GLU A 185 42.35 -49.39 52.97
C GLU A 185 42.82 -50.78 52.54
N THR A 186 42.38 -51.26 51.37
CA THR A 186 42.85 -52.53 50.79
C THR A 186 44.37 -52.54 50.57
N LYS A 187 44.99 -51.43 50.14
CA LYS A 187 46.46 -51.33 50.02
C LYS A 187 47.17 -51.33 51.37
N GLN A 188 46.62 -50.71 52.42
CA GLN A 188 47.20 -50.73 53.76
C GLN A 188 47.15 -52.14 54.37
N ILE A 189 46.04 -52.87 54.19
CA ILE A 189 45.92 -54.28 54.60
C ILE A 189 46.99 -55.15 53.93
N TYR A 190 47.30 -54.90 52.65
CA TYR A 190 48.38 -55.60 51.93
C TYR A 190 49.80 -55.23 52.41
N GLN A 191 50.02 -54.02 52.96
CA GLN A 191 51.34 -53.60 53.45
C GLN A 191 51.68 -54.16 54.84
N GLN A 192 50.69 -54.55 55.65
CA GLN A 192 50.92 -55.12 56.99
C GLN A 192 51.33 -56.61 56.99
N ARG A 193 51.49 -57.26 55.82
CA ARG A 193 51.94 -58.66 55.71
C ARG A 193 53.14 -58.82 54.78
N LYS A 194 54.34 -58.92 55.36
CA LYS A 194 55.56 -59.47 54.73
C LYS A 194 56.40 -60.26 55.73
N PRO A 195 56.76 -61.51 55.39
CA PRO A 195 58.07 -62.09 55.70
C PRO A 195 58.94 -62.21 54.42
N GLU A 196 60.13 -62.77 54.57
CA GLU A 196 61.34 -62.43 53.79
C GLU A 196 61.75 -63.42 52.67
N THR A 197 62.87 -63.08 52.02
CA THR A 197 63.85 -63.94 51.29
C THR A 197 63.36 -64.77 50.08
N VAL A 198 63.78 -64.51 48.82
CA VAL A 198 65.14 -64.64 48.23
C VAL A 198 65.60 -66.12 48.33
N ILE A 199 65.74 -66.90 47.24
CA ILE A 199 66.81 -66.84 46.21
C ILE A 199 66.35 -67.42 44.83
N THR A 200 66.82 -66.80 43.73
CA THR A 200 66.82 -67.20 42.30
C THR A 200 67.81 -68.34 41.98
N PRO A 201 67.67 -69.21 40.93
CA PRO A 201 67.72 -68.73 39.52
C PRO A 201 67.05 -69.56 38.37
N VAL A 202 66.70 -68.83 37.31
CA VAL A 202 66.82 -69.14 35.86
C VAL A 202 66.16 -70.43 35.26
N GLN A 203 65.05 -70.20 34.54
CA GLN A 203 64.71 -70.58 33.14
C GLN A 203 65.44 -71.77 32.44
N PRO A 204 64.77 -72.56 31.55
CA PRO A 204 64.07 -72.00 30.38
C PRO A 204 62.78 -72.71 29.86
N GLN A 205 62.15 -72.05 28.87
CA GLN A 205 61.40 -72.51 27.66
C GLN A 205 60.91 -73.99 27.57
N GLN A 206 59.76 -74.37 26.98
CA GLN A 206 58.79 -73.67 26.09
C GLN A 206 57.47 -74.48 25.95
N HIS A 207 56.40 -73.84 25.44
CA HIS A 207 55.24 -74.40 24.69
C HIS A 207 54.22 -75.42 25.31
N LEU A 208 52.95 -74.98 25.32
CA LEU A 208 51.72 -75.65 24.79
C LEU A 208 51.51 -77.17 25.01
N SER A 209 50.37 -77.68 25.53
CA SER A 209 48.98 -77.35 25.14
C SER A 209 47.85 -78.02 25.98
N ARG A 210 46.78 -77.23 26.26
CA ARG A 210 45.31 -77.48 26.26
C ARG A 210 44.65 -78.80 26.79
N ALA A 211 43.51 -78.57 27.48
CA ALA A 211 42.36 -79.46 27.82
C ALA A 211 42.44 -80.11 29.22
N GLN A 212 41.45 -80.08 30.14
CA GLN A 212 40.05 -79.57 30.16
C GLN A 212 39.78 -78.73 31.47
N GLY A 213 38.59 -78.26 31.88
CA GLY A 213 37.20 -78.52 31.42
C GLY A 213 36.12 -77.51 31.89
N GLU A 214 35.02 -77.98 32.49
CA GLU A 214 33.72 -77.29 32.60
C GLU A 214 33.29 -76.75 34.00
N LYS A 215 32.61 -75.59 33.98
CA LYS A 215 31.47 -75.12 34.85
C LYS A 215 31.70 -74.95 36.38
N ILE A 216 31.18 -73.95 37.12
CA ILE A 216 30.34 -72.74 36.89
C ILE A 216 30.63 -71.71 38.01
N SER A 217 30.40 -70.40 37.74
CA SER A 217 30.15 -69.24 38.66
C SER A 217 31.16 -68.07 38.66
N SER A 218 30.60 -66.87 38.86
CA SER A 218 31.18 -65.50 38.94
C SER A 218 32.61 -65.40 39.49
N GLY A 219 33.57 -64.69 38.87
CA GLY A 219 33.58 -63.26 38.53
C GLY A 219 34.31 -62.48 39.65
N LYS A 220 35.45 -61.79 39.45
CA LYS A 220 35.81 -60.74 38.47
C LYS A 220 37.28 -60.85 38.01
N LYS A 221 37.60 -60.24 36.86
CA LYS A 221 38.94 -60.30 36.24
C LYS A 221 39.83 -59.10 36.60
N SER A 222 41.13 -59.33 36.50
CA SER A 222 42.20 -58.33 36.55
C SER A 222 42.10 -57.26 35.45
N SER A 223 42.58 -56.05 35.73
CA SER A 223 42.79 -55.00 34.73
C SER A 223 44.07 -54.19 34.98
N SER A 224 45.22 -54.84 34.87
CA SER A 224 46.48 -54.12 34.67
C SER A 224 46.55 -53.62 33.22
N ARG A 225 46.43 -52.29 33.05
CA ARG A 225 46.83 -51.54 31.85
C ARG A 225 46.28 -52.09 30.52
N ALA A 226 45.01 -51.82 30.24
CA ALA A 226 44.57 -51.76 28.85
C ALA A 226 45.20 -50.53 28.20
N ASP A 227 45.97 -50.72 27.13
CA ASP A 227 46.48 -49.62 26.33
C ASP A 227 45.30 -48.85 25.74
N LEU A 228 45.15 -47.60 26.17
CA LEU A 228 44.24 -46.67 25.52
C LEU A 228 44.72 -46.50 24.08
N PRO A 229 43.87 -46.73 23.05
CA PRO A 229 44.26 -46.42 21.68
C PRO A 229 44.62 -44.93 21.63
N ALA A 230 45.81 -44.63 21.06
CA ALA A 230 46.35 -43.28 21.05
C ALA A 230 45.30 -42.28 20.55
N PRO A 231 45.17 -41.09 21.17
CA PRO A 231 44.18 -40.12 20.76
C PRO A 231 44.35 -39.83 19.28
N ARG A 232 43.29 -40.12 18.51
CA ARG A 232 43.27 -39.96 17.05
C ARG A 232 43.78 -38.56 16.71
N SER A 233 44.78 -38.50 15.82
CA SER A 233 45.42 -37.25 15.44
C SER A 233 44.39 -36.25 14.96
N ALA A 234 44.60 -34.97 15.27
CA ALA A 234 43.69 -33.89 14.89
C ALA A 234 43.71 -33.68 13.37
N GLY A 235 42.92 -34.48 12.66
CA GLY A 235 42.70 -34.33 11.23
C GLY A 235 42.00 -33.00 10.95
N CYS A 236 42.71 -32.05 10.34
CA CYS A 236 42.07 -30.91 9.73
C CYS A 236 41.25 -31.41 8.53
N ILE A 237 39.97 -31.70 8.76
CA ILE A 237 39.02 -31.97 7.68
C ILE A 237 38.88 -30.65 6.91
N LYS A 238 39.61 -30.52 5.81
CA LYS A 238 39.28 -29.53 4.78
C LYS A 238 37.93 -29.94 4.20
N VAL A 239 36.86 -29.36 4.75
CA VAL A 239 35.52 -29.45 4.18
C VAL A 239 35.55 -28.68 2.87
N SER A 240 35.98 -29.36 1.79
CA SER A 240 35.68 -28.92 0.44
C SER A 240 34.19 -29.11 0.28
N PHE A 241 33.42 -28.04 0.47
CA PHE A 241 32.03 -28.02 0.05
C PHE A 241 31.99 -28.47 -1.40
N THR A 242 31.20 -29.50 -1.69
CA THR A 242 30.89 -29.84 -3.07
C THR A 242 30.34 -28.56 -3.71
N PRO A 243 30.93 -28.07 -4.82
CA PRO A 243 30.35 -26.94 -5.52
C PRO A 243 28.90 -27.30 -5.84
N ARG A 244 27.98 -26.35 -5.66
CA ARG A 244 26.53 -26.61 -5.80
C ARG A 244 26.20 -26.99 -7.25
N VAL A 245 26.30 -28.28 -7.57
CA VAL A 245 25.96 -28.83 -8.90
C VAL A 245 24.44 -28.93 -9.10
N PHE A 246 23.67 -28.82 -8.02
CA PHE A 246 22.22 -28.61 -8.07
C PHE A 246 21.89 -27.13 -7.86
N PRO A 247 21.30 -26.45 -8.86
CA PRO A 247 20.64 -25.18 -8.63
C PRO A 247 19.36 -25.44 -7.83
N THR A 248 19.48 -25.41 -6.50
CA THR A 248 18.33 -24.98 -5.70
C THR A 248 17.97 -23.58 -6.20
N PRO A 249 16.70 -23.29 -6.56
CA PRO A 249 16.33 -21.97 -7.06
C PRO A 249 16.85 -20.93 -6.07
N THR A 250 17.82 -20.14 -6.50
CA THR A 250 18.45 -19.18 -5.61
C THR A 250 17.33 -18.27 -5.16
N ARG A 251 17.07 -18.24 -3.85
CA ARG A 251 16.41 -17.08 -3.25
C ARG A 251 17.44 -15.96 -3.25
N GLU A 252 17.78 -15.50 -4.47
CA GLU A 252 18.09 -14.10 -4.74
C GLU A 252 16.89 -13.36 -4.19
N SER A 253 17.00 -12.98 -2.93
CA SER A 253 16.02 -12.12 -2.31
C SER A 253 16.03 -10.87 -3.16
N ARG A 254 14.93 -10.56 -3.86
CA ARG A 254 14.73 -9.27 -4.53
C ARG A 254 14.59 -8.12 -3.53
N MET A 255 14.65 -8.43 -2.24
CA MET A 255 14.72 -7.51 -1.10
C MET A 255 15.65 -6.30 -1.29
N PRO A 256 16.92 -6.39 -1.75
CA PRO A 256 17.76 -5.19 -1.91
C PRO A 256 17.31 -4.34 -3.10
N GLU A 257 16.76 -4.94 -4.17
CA GLU A 257 16.15 -4.20 -5.28
C GLU A 257 14.84 -3.53 -4.83
N GLU A 258 14.02 -4.23 -4.05
CA GLU A 258 12.77 -3.74 -3.46
C GLU A 258 13.03 -2.63 -2.43
N GLU A 259 14.05 -2.75 -1.59
CA GLU A 259 14.51 -1.73 -0.65
C GLU A 259 15.12 -0.53 -1.37
N GLU A 260 15.93 -0.72 -2.42
CA GLU A 260 16.45 0.38 -3.23
C GLU A 260 15.32 1.13 -3.95
N TRP A 261 14.34 0.39 -4.50
CA TRP A 261 13.15 0.96 -5.13
C TRP A 261 12.29 1.75 -4.13
N LEU A 262 12.06 1.22 -2.93
CA LEU A 262 11.36 1.91 -1.86
C LEU A 262 12.13 3.15 -1.37
N ARG A 263 13.47 3.06 -1.28
CA ARG A 263 14.35 4.19 -0.95
C ARG A 263 14.26 5.28 -2.01
N LYS A 264 14.37 4.94 -3.30
CA LYS A 264 14.20 5.87 -4.43
C LYS A 264 12.81 6.53 -4.42
N GLN A 265 11.73 5.78 -4.14
CA GLN A 265 10.41 6.41 -3.97
C GLN A 265 10.32 7.33 -2.75
N ALA A 266 10.94 6.97 -1.62
CA ALA A 266 10.93 7.81 -0.42
C ALA A 266 11.79 9.06 -0.59
N GLU A 267 12.92 8.96 -1.31
CA GLU A 267 13.71 10.10 -1.77
C GLU A 267 12.89 10.99 -2.69
N ALA A 268 12.24 10.43 -3.72
CA ALA A 268 11.37 11.17 -4.63
C ALA A 268 10.27 11.93 -3.91
N ARG A 269 9.62 11.36 -2.88
CA ARG A 269 8.60 12.07 -2.09
C ARG A 269 9.17 13.20 -1.22
N ARG A 270 10.45 13.14 -0.82
CA ARG A 270 11.13 14.20 -0.06
C ARG A 270 11.76 15.26 -0.96
N ALA A 271 12.20 14.87 -2.15
CA ALA A 271 12.82 15.74 -3.14
C ALA A 271 11.78 16.71 -3.73
N LYS A 272 11.69 17.89 -3.12
CA LYS A 272 11.22 19.09 -3.81
C LYS A 272 12.44 19.74 -4.46
N ASN A 273 12.41 19.95 -5.77
CA ASN A 273 13.49 20.66 -6.45
C ASN A 273 13.59 22.09 -5.91
N ALA A 274 14.82 22.59 -5.77
CA ALA A 274 15.09 23.89 -5.15
C ALA A 274 14.82 25.09 -6.08
N ASP A 275 14.55 24.86 -7.36
CA ASP A 275 14.24 25.87 -8.38
C ASP A 275 12.80 26.43 -8.22
N LEU A 276 12.45 26.79 -6.99
CA LEU A 276 11.14 27.30 -6.59
C LEU A 276 10.98 28.82 -6.84
N ALA A 277 12.06 29.55 -7.11
CA ALA A 277 12.04 31.00 -7.29
C ALA A 277 11.24 31.46 -8.53
N GLU A 278 11.09 30.61 -9.55
CA GLU A 278 10.24 30.85 -10.73
C GLU A 278 8.75 30.48 -10.50
N LEU A 279 8.40 29.94 -9.33
CA LEU A 279 7.12 29.27 -9.06
C LEU A 279 6.42 29.79 -7.81
N ASP A 280 6.79 30.98 -7.33
CA ASP A 280 6.24 31.59 -6.10
C ASP A 280 4.78 32.09 -6.29
N ASP A 281 4.36 32.30 -7.55
CA ASP A 281 2.98 32.64 -7.93
C ASP A 281 2.00 31.43 -7.85
N LEU A 282 2.49 30.21 -7.64
CA LEU A 282 1.63 29.01 -7.56
C LEU A 282 0.96 28.92 -6.18
N THR A 283 -0.34 28.59 -6.20
CA THR A 283 -1.09 28.33 -4.97
C THR A 283 -0.51 27.15 -4.16
N GLU A 284 -0.78 27.10 -2.85
CA GLU A 284 -0.24 26.02 -1.98
C GLU A 284 -0.62 24.61 -2.47
N GLU A 285 -1.79 24.46 -3.08
CA GLU A 285 -2.24 23.20 -3.72
C GLU A 285 -1.41 22.86 -4.96
N GLU A 286 -1.11 23.86 -5.80
CA GLU A 286 -0.31 23.72 -7.02
C GLU A 286 1.15 23.40 -6.74
N ARG A 287 1.65 23.72 -5.53
CA ARG A 287 2.98 23.32 -5.04
C ARG A 287 3.09 21.82 -4.71
N ASN A 288 2.02 21.04 -4.85
CA ASN A 288 2.02 19.58 -4.69
C ASN A 288 2.12 18.85 -6.05
N PRO A 289 3.20 18.09 -6.34
CA PRO A 289 3.34 17.40 -7.62
C PRO A 289 2.27 16.31 -7.86
N ASP A 290 1.72 15.70 -6.80
CA ASP A 290 0.61 14.74 -6.95
C ASP A 290 -0.71 15.41 -7.35
N TRP A 291 -0.94 16.66 -6.92
CA TRP A 291 -2.11 17.44 -7.33
C TRP A 291 -1.99 17.85 -8.80
N LEU A 292 -0.84 18.36 -9.23
CA LEU A 292 -0.58 18.71 -10.63
C LEU A 292 -0.66 17.48 -11.56
N LYS A 293 -0.16 16.33 -11.11
CA LYS A 293 -0.35 15.06 -11.80
C LYS A 293 -1.82 14.74 -12.01
N ASN A 294 -2.65 14.84 -10.97
CA ASN A 294 -4.07 14.55 -11.07
C ASN A 294 -4.82 15.55 -11.97
N LYS A 295 -4.43 16.84 -11.96
CA LYS A 295 -4.92 17.89 -12.88
C LYS A 295 -4.54 17.58 -14.34
N GLY A 296 -3.31 17.13 -14.58
CA GLY A 296 -2.86 16.63 -15.88
C GLY A 296 -3.64 15.40 -16.35
N ASP A 297 -3.85 14.43 -15.47
CA ASP A 297 -4.65 13.22 -15.74
C ASP A 297 -6.11 13.59 -16.10
N GLN A 298 -6.71 14.58 -15.43
CA GLN A 298 -8.04 15.12 -15.79
C GLN A 298 -8.05 15.78 -17.17
N PHE A 299 -7.07 16.65 -17.48
CA PHE A 299 -6.98 17.27 -18.81
C PHE A 299 -6.78 16.23 -19.92
N PHE A 300 -6.00 15.18 -19.69
CA PHE A 300 -5.82 14.07 -20.62
C PHE A 300 -7.14 13.32 -20.88
N MET A 301 -7.94 13.07 -19.84
CA MET A 301 -9.26 12.44 -19.96
C MET A 301 -10.28 13.32 -20.69
N LEU A 302 -10.16 14.65 -20.57
CA LEU A 302 -10.95 15.63 -21.33
C LEU A 302 -10.46 15.82 -22.78
N GLY A 303 -9.38 15.13 -23.20
CA GLY A 303 -8.77 15.27 -24.52
C GLY A 303 -7.92 16.53 -24.72
N ASN A 304 -7.76 17.37 -23.69
CA ASN A 304 -6.91 18.56 -23.73
C ASN A 304 -5.45 18.19 -23.46
N TYR A 305 -4.80 17.58 -24.45
CA TYR A 305 -3.42 17.10 -24.32
C TYR A 305 -2.40 18.23 -24.09
N GLN A 306 -2.64 19.45 -24.60
CA GLN A 306 -1.73 20.58 -24.39
C GLN A 306 -1.84 21.14 -22.96
N GLY A 307 -3.04 21.22 -22.39
CA GLY A 307 -3.24 21.55 -20.98
C GLY A 307 -2.64 20.48 -20.05
N ALA A 308 -2.74 19.21 -20.43
CA ALA A 308 -2.10 18.11 -19.71
C ALA A 308 -0.56 18.22 -19.74
N LEU A 309 0.05 18.50 -20.91
CA LEU A 309 1.50 18.76 -21.01
C LEU A 309 1.95 19.86 -20.03
N ASN A 310 1.31 21.03 -20.08
CA ASN A 310 1.67 22.15 -19.22
C ASN A 310 1.58 21.78 -17.71
N ALA A 311 0.55 21.02 -17.31
CA ALA A 311 0.41 20.54 -15.94
C ALA A 311 1.52 19.55 -15.52
N TYR A 312 1.89 18.62 -16.40
CA TYR A 312 3.00 17.69 -16.14
C TYR A 312 4.36 18.41 -16.17
N ASP A 313 4.56 19.40 -17.03
CA ASP A 313 5.79 20.21 -17.08
C ASP A 313 6.02 20.95 -15.77
N LEU A 314 4.99 21.58 -15.22
CA LEU A 314 5.04 22.20 -13.88
C LEU A 314 5.30 21.15 -12.78
N ALA A 315 4.65 19.98 -12.84
CA ALA A 315 4.89 18.91 -11.88
C ALA A 315 6.35 18.39 -11.93
N ILE A 316 6.92 18.30 -13.13
CA ILE A 316 8.31 17.88 -13.36
C ILE A 316 9.28 18.95 -12.88
N LYS A 317 9.00 20.25 -13.10
CA LYS A 317 9.78 21.35 -12.50
C LYS A 317 9.85 21.20 -10.97
N LEU A 318 8.72 20.95 -10.29
CA LEU A 318 8.68 20.74 -8.85
C LEU A 318 9.39 19.45 -8.38
N ASN A 319 9.26 18.36 -9.14
CA ASN A 319 9.84 17.06 -8.78
C ASN A 319 10.20 16.21 -10.01
N ARG A 320 11.51 16.03 -10.24
CA ARG A 320 12.05 15.24 -11.36
C ARG A 320 12.26 13.76 -11.02
N GLN A 321 11.97 13.31 -9.81
CA GLN A 321 12.20 11.92 -9.38
C GLN A 321 10.95 11.03 -9.48
N ILE A 322 9.79 11.55 -9.92
CA ILE A 322 8.53 10.78 -10.06
C ILE A 322 8.41 10.21 -11.49
N PRO A 323 8.55 8.88 -11.71
CA PRO A 323 8.51 8.30 -13.07
C PRO A 323 7.15 8.42 -13.76
N ALA A 324 6.06 8.51 -12.97
CA ALA A 324 4.70 8.61 -13.48
C ALA A 324 4.45 9.90 -14.28
N LEU A 325 5.14 11.00 -13.93
CA LEU A 325 5.00 12.29 -14.62
C LEU A 325 5.52 12.19 -16.06
N PHE A 326 6.78 11.78 -16.22
CA PHE A 326 7.39 11.55 -17.55
C PHE A 326 6.59 10.53 -18.36
N SER A 327 6.16 9.42 -17.74
CA SER A 327 5.35 8.41 -18.41
C SER A 327 4.02 8.98 -18.97
N ASN A 328 3.33 9.85 -18.22
CA ASN A 328 2.08 10.46 -18.66
C ASN A 328 2.31 11.64 -19.63
N ARG A 329 3.41 12.39 -19.48
CA ARG A 329 3.85 13.40 -20.46
C ARG A 329 4.16 12.77 -21.82
N ALA A 330 4.87 11.64 -21.85
CA ALA A 330 5.08 10.83 -23.06
C ALA A 330 3.77 10.40 -23.73
N ALA A 331 2.74 10.06 -22.95
CA ALA A 331 1.42 9.71 -23.50
C ALA A 331 0.71 10.90 -24.16
N CYS A 332 0.89 12.12 -23.62
CA CYS A 332 0.41 13.35 -24.25
C CYS A 332 1.20 13.65 -25.54
N HIS A 333 2.52 13.49 -25.51
CA HIS A 333 3.37 13.67 -26.70
C HIS A 333 3.00 12.68 -27.82
N LEU A 334 2.72 11.41 -27.52
CA LEU A 334 2.18 10.44 -28.49
C LEU A 334 0.87 10.93 -29.14
N LYS A 335 -0.08 11.43 -28.33
CA LYS A 335 -1.37 11.95 -28.84
C LYS A 335 -1.21 13.20 -29.71
N LEU A 336 -0.18 14.01 -29.43
CA LEU A 336 0.19 15.21 -30.19
C LEU A 336 1.22 14.94 -31.30
N ARG A 337 1.55 13.66 -31.60
CA ARG A 337 2.60 13.24 -32.57
C ARG A 337 4.00 13.85 -32.35
N ASN A 338 4.33 14.24 -31.12
CA ASN A 338 5.65 14.72 -30.72
C ASN A 338 6.59 13.54 -30.39
N LEU A 339 6.88 12.70 -31.38
CA LEU A 339 7.41 11.34 -31.17
C LEU A 339 8.80 11.30 -30.52
N HIS A 340 9.73 12.18 -30.93
CA HIS A 340 11.06 12.25 -30.30
C HIS A 340 10.99 12.58 -28.80
N LYS A 341 10.14 13.56 -28.41
CA LYS A 341 9.93 13.90 -26.99
C LYS A 341 9.27 12.76 -26.22
N ALA A 342 8.36 12.01 -26.84
CA ALA A 342 7.77 10.82 -26.22
C ALA A 342 8.82 9.71 -25.94
N ILE A 343 9.83 9.57 -26.80
CA ILE A 343 10.95 8.62 -26.61
C ILE A 343 11.89 9.06 -25.51
N GLU A 344 12.24 10.36 -25.47
CA GLU A 344 13.05 10.97 -24.41
C GLU A 344 12.39 10.79 -23.03
N ASP A 345 11.13 11.21 -22.90
CA ASP A 345 10.35 11.05 -21.67
C ASP A 345 10.18 9.60 -21.24
N SER A 346 9.94 8.70 -22.20
CA SER A 346 9.80 7.28 -21.88
C SER A 346 11.13 6.67 -21.44
N SER A 347 12.26 7.14 -21.97
CA SER A 347 13.58 6.65 -21.56
C SER A 347 13.95 7.16 -20.17
N GLN A 348 13.72 8.45 -19.88
CA GLN A 348 13.83 9.02 -18.53
C GLN A 348 12.91 8.30 -17.52
N ALA A 349 11.68 7.97 -17.91
CA ALA A 349 10.78 7.19 -17.06
C ALA A 349 11.31 5.77 -16.78
N LEU A 350 11.96 5.10 -17.74
CA LEU A 350 12.58 3.78 -17.54
C LEU A 350 13.82 3.85 -16.64
N GLU A 351 14.67 4.86 -16.78
CA GLU A 351 15.82 5.11 -15.90
C GLU A 351 15.37 5.24 -14.43
N LEU A 352 14.35 6.08 -14.18
CA LEU A 352 13.75 6.25 -12.86
C LEU A 352 13.01 4.99 -12.34
N LEU A 353 12.65 4.05 -13.22
CA LEU A 353 12.04 2.76 -12.87
C LEU A 353 13.07 1.64 -12.63
N THR A 354 14.36 1.97 -12.52
CA THR A 354 15.39 1.04 -12.05
C THR A 354 15.52 1.08 -10.51
N PRO A 355 15.66 -0.07 -9.81
CA PRO A 355 15.77 -1.44 -10.32
C PRO A 355 14.42 -2.07 -10.74
N ALA A 356 14.49 -3.19 -11.47
CA ALA A 356 13.39 -3.83 -12.17
C ALA A 356 12.48 -4.70 -11.27
N VAL A 357 11.79 -4.06 -10.32
CA VAL A 357 11.02 -4.71 -9.25
C VAL A 357 9.62 -5.19 -9.70
N SER A 358 9.03 -6.12 -8.93
CA SER A 358 7.66 -6.63 -9.06
C SER A 358 6.61 -5.50 -9.01
N GLY A 359 6.66 -4.66 -7.97
CA GLY A 359 5.73 -3.54 -7.76
C GLY A 359 5.78 -2.43 -8.80
N ASN A 360 6.87 -2.31 -9.59
CA ASN A 360 6.98 -1.32 -10.66
C ASN A 360 6.80 -1.91 -12.08
N ALA A 361 6.59 -3.23 -12.19
CA ALA A 361 6.42 -3.96 -13.44
C ALA A 361 5.31 -3.37 -14.33
N LYS A 362 4.13 -3.06 -13.76
CA LYS A 362 3.00 -2.45 -14.50
C LYS A 362 3.30 -1.03 -15.01
N ALA A 363 4.19 -0.30 -14.35
CA ALA A 363 4.66 1.02 -14.82
C ALA A 363 5.66 0.84 -15.97
N ARG A 364 6.67 -0.03 -15.81
CA ARG A 364 7.63 -0.36 -16.87
C ARG A 364 6.95 -0.87 -18.14
N LEU A 365 5.96 -1.77 -18.00
CA LEU A 365 5.12 -2.26 -19.10
C LEU A 365 4.51 -1.10 -19.91
N LYS A 366 3.84 -0.16 -19.23
CA LYS A 366 3.22 1.01 -19.88
C LYS A 366 4.26 1.89 -20.59
N VAL A 367 5.44 2.08 -19.99
CA VAL A 367 6.49 2.92 -20.58
C VAL A 367 7.12 2.25 -21.80
N HIS A 368 7.44 0.96 -21.75
CA HIS A 368 7.91 0.21 -22.93
C HIS A 368 6.90 0.28 -24.07
N VAL A 369 5.60 0.07 -23.81
CA VAL A 369 4.56 0.19 -24.85
C VAL A 369 4.49 1.61 -25.41
N ARG A 370 4.57 2.65 -24.56
CA ARG A 370 4.59 4.06 -25.00
C ARG A 370 5.81 4.35 -25.90
N ARG A 371 7.01 3.92 -25.50
CA ARG A 371 8.25 4.13 -26.27
C ARG A 371 8.26 3.32 -27.57
N GLY A 372 7.88 2.05 -27.51
CA GLY A 372 7.76 1.18 -28.69
C GLY A 372 6.74 1.70 -29.70
N THR A 373 5.61 2.25 -29.24
CA THR A 373 4.63 2.93 -30.10
C THR A 373 5.25 4.16 -30.79
N ALA A 374 6.02 4.96 -30.05
CA ALA A 374 6.69 6.15 -30.62
C ALA A 374 7.75 5.77 -31.67
N PHE A 375 8.54 4.72 -31.42
CA PHE A 375 9.49 4.18 -32.40
C PHE A 375 8.79 3.66 -33.66
N CYS A 376 7.71 2.88 -33.54
CA CYS A 376 6.97 2.38 -34.70
C CYS A 376 6.31 3.50 -35.51
N GLN A 377 5.90 4.61 -34.86
CA GLN A 377 5.39 5.80 -35.56
C GLN A 377 6.49 6.67 -36.21
N LEU A 378 7.76 6.41 -35.89
CA LEU A 378 8.95 6.96 -36.57
C LEU A 378 9.55 5.95 -37.57
N GLU A 379 8.86 4.85 -37.89
CA GLU A 379 9.34 3.77 -38.77
C GLU A 379 10.59 3.04 -38.24
N LEU A 380 10.96 3.26 -36.97
CA LEU A 380 12.02 2.58 -36.24
C LEU A 380 11.50 1.26 -35.65
N TYR A 381 11.09 0.35 -36.53
CA TYR A 381 10.40 -0.88 -36.15
C TYR A 381 11.25 -1.85 -35.34
N VAL A 382 12.58 -1.85 -35.52
CA VAL A 382 13.50 -2.77 -34.81
C VAL A 382 13.58 -2.40 -33.33
N GLU A 383 13.77 -1.12 -33.02
CA GLU A 383 13.77 -0.54 -31.68
C GLU A 383 12.38 -0.69 -31.04
N GLY A 384 11.32 -0.41 -31.82
CA GLY A 384 9.95 -0.65 -31.42
C GLY A 384 9.70 -2.10 -30.97
N LEU A 385 10.13 -3.07 -31.79
CA LEU A 385 9.99 -4.49 -31.49
C LEU A 385 10.75 -4.90 -30.21
N GLN A 386 11.92 -4.31 -29.93
CA GLN A 386 12.66 -4.58 -28.69
C GLN A 386 11.87 -4.13 -27.45
N ASP A 387 11.25 -2.95 -27.49
CA ASP A 387 10.39 -2.47 -26.40
C ASP A 387 9.12 -3.32 -26.24
N TYR A 388 8.45 -3.71 -27.33
CA TYR A 388 7.31 -4.63 -27.26
C TYR A 388 7.71 -6.01 -26.72
N GLN A 389 8.90 -6.52 -27.04
CA GLN A 389 9.44 -7.75 -26.42
C GLN A 389 9.74 -7.56 -24.93
N ALA A 390 10.29 -6.41 -24.52
CA ALA A 390 10.51 -6.09 -23.11
C ALA A 390 9.18 -6.01 -22.33
N ALA A 391 8.13 -5.47 -22.95
CA ALA A 391 6.77 -5.46 -22.41
C ALA A 391 6.20 -6.90 -22.28
N LEU A 392 6.35 -7.74 -23.31
CA LEU A 392 5.90 -9.15 -23.28
C LEU A 392 6.66 -10.01 -22.26
N ARG A 393 7.90 -9.67 -21.87
CA ARG A 393 8.60 -10.32 -20.75
C ARG A 393 7.98 -9.99 -19.39
N ILE A 394 7.27 -8.87 -19.28
CA ILE A 394 6.58 -8.44 -18.05
C ILE A 394 5.15 -8.99 -18.00
N ASP A 395 4.43 -8.94 -19.10
CA ASP A 395 3.05 -9.45 -19.23
C ASP A 395 2.94 -10.39 -20.45
N PRO A 396 3.33 -11.68 -20.31
CA PRO A 396 3.35 -12.62 -21.43
C PRO A 396 1.96 -13.02 -21.94
N GLN A 397 0.90 -12.83 -21.13
CA GLN A 397 -0.47 -13.27 -21.46
C GLN A 397 -1.25 -12.23 -22.27
N ASN A 398 -0.66 -11.06 -22.53
CA ASN A 398 -1.33 -9.94 -23.18
C ASN A 398 -1.46 -10.15 -24.69
N GLN A 399 -2.60 -10.68 -25.13
CA GLN A 399 -2.89 -10.95 -26.55
C GLN A 399 -2.74 -9.71 -27.45
N ALA A 400 -3.08 -8.52 -26.96
CA ALA A 400 -2.95 -7.29 -27.74
C ALA A 400 -1.47 -6.95 -28.01
N LEU A 401 -0.60 -7.07 -26.99
CA LEU A 401 0.84 -6.86 -27.17
C LEU A 401 1.48 -7.95 -28.04
N GLN A 402 0.98 -9.19 -28.00
CA GLN A 402 1.43 -10.25 -28.89
C GLN A 402 1.08 -9.94 -30.35
N ALA A 403 -0.16 -9.51 -30.61
CA ALA A 403 -0.61 -9.13 -31.95
C ALA A 403 0.14 -7.91 -32.50
N ASP A 404 0.37 -6.87 -31.68
CA ASP A 404 1.15 -5.72 -32.10
C ASP A 404 2.62 -6.09 -32.39
N ALA A 405 3.23 -6.93 -31.56
CA ALA A 405 4.59 -7.44 -31.80
C ALA A 405 4.68 -8.36 -33.05
N GLN A 406 3.59 -9.04 -33.43
CA GLN A 406 3.51 -9.82 -34.67
C GLN A 406 3.45 -8.90 -35.90
N LYS A 407 2.54 -7.92 -35.93
CA LYS A 407 2.48 -6.92 -37.01
C LYS A 407 3.82 -6.23 -37.24
N ILE A 408 4.50 -5.80 -36.17
CA ILE A 408 5.82 -5.16 -36.27
C ILE A 408 6.85 -6.12 -36.91
N ARG A 409 6.79 -7.43 -36.64
CA ARG A 409 7.64 -8.43 -37.32
C ARG A 409 7.28 -8.60 -38.80
N GLU A 410 6.00 -8.61 -39.13
CA GLU A 410 5.49 -8.72 -40.50
C GLU A 410 5.91 -7.50 -41.35
N ILE A 411 5.84 -6.29 -40.77
CA ILE A 411 6.40 -5.07 -41.37
C ILE A 411 7.91 -5.20 -41.61
N ILE A 412 8.69 -5.63 -40.61
CA ILE A 412 10.15 -5.84 -40.75
C ILE A 412 10.49 -6.90 -41.79
N GLN A 413 9.64 -7.93 -41.95
CA GLN A 413 9.80 -8.99 -42.95
C GLN A 413 9.27 -8.59 -44.34
N GLY A 414 8.64 -7.42 -44.47
CA GLY A 414 8.09 -6.90 -45.72
C GLY A 414 6.81 -7.59 -46.20
N THR A 415 6.12 -8.36 -45.34
CA THR A 415 4.95 -9.15 -45.75
C THR A 415 3.66 -8.32 -45.88
N GLU A 416 3.55 -7.17 -45.20
CA GLU A 416 2.37 -6.29 -45.31
C GLU A 416 2.31 -5.45 -46.62
N ALA A 417 3.36 -5.44 -47.45
CA ALA A 417 3.43 -4.58 -48.63
C ALA A 417 2.59 -5.04 -49.85
N ASN A 418 1.84 -6.15 -49.74
CA ASN A 418 1.10 -6.79 -50.83
C ASN A 418 -0.39 -7.03 -50.46
N SER A 419 -1.12 -5.98 -50.06
CA SER A 419 -2.56 -6.05 -49.76
C SER A 419 -3.30 -4.77 -50.14
#